data_AF-A0A7W4CKG1-F1
#
_entry.id   AF-A0A7W4CKG1-F1
#
_cell.length_a   1.000
_cell.length_b   1.000
_cell.length_c   1.000
_cell.angle_alpha   90.00
_cell.angle_beta   90.00
_cell.angle_gamma   90.00
#
_symmetry.space_group_name_H-M   'P 1'
#
loop_
_entity.id
_entity.type
_entity.pdbx_description
1 polymer ?
#
loop_
_entity_poly.entity_id
_entity_poly.type
_entity_poly.pdbx_seq_one_letter_code
_entity_poly.pdbx_strand_id
1 'polypeptide(L)' 'MTQKTVLRSDELSCPSCVPKIEKALRGLPGVEKAEVRFNTGRIEVEHDPAQSDVEALVQAIRGTGYEARPSAF' A
#
# COMPACT_ATOMS: atom_id res chain seq x y z
N MET A 1 -1.13 11.50 -13.89
CA MET A 1 -1.12 12.44 -12.75
C MET A 1 -1.04 11.57 -11.52
N THR A 2 0.07 11.57 -10.78
CA THR A 2 0.18 10.71 -9.61
C THR A 2 -0.52 11.34 -8.39
N GLN A 3 -1.23 10.50 -7.65
CA GLN A 3 -1.91 10.80 -6.41
C GLN A 3 -1.28 10.01 -5.28
N LYS A 4 -1.08 10.69 -4.15
CA LYS A 4 -0.62 10.05 -2.93
C LYS A 4 -1.81 9.52 -2.14
N THR A 5 -1.85 8.20 -1.96
CA THR A 5 -2.85 7.51 -1.13
C THR A 5 -2.19 6.99 0.13
N VAL A 6 -2.88 7.16 1.27
CA VAL A 6 -2.45 6.61 2.55
C VAL A 6 -3.37 5.47 2.94
N LEU A 7 -2.78 4.31 3.16
CA LEU A 7 -3.42 3.10 3.66
C LEU A 7 -2.90 2.81 5.07
N ARG A 8 -3.69 2.12 5.86
CA ARG A 8 -3.34 1.66 7.20
C ARG A 8 -3.65 0.18 7.33
N SER A 9 -2.75 -0.56 7.96
CA SER A 9 -2.99 -1.96 8.30
C SER A 9 -2.87 -2.13 9.81
N ASP A 10 -3.89 -2.74 10.43
CA ASP A 10 -3.90 -3.08 11.86
C ASP A 10 -2.98 -4.27 12.19
N GLU A 11 -2.67 -5.11 11.20
CA GLU A 11 -1.89 -6.35 11.36
C GLU A 11 -0.41 -6.20 10.99
N LEU A 12 0.08 -4.97 10.78
CA LEU A 12 1.50 -4.68 10.55
C LEU A 12 2.33 -4.78 11.85
N SER A 13 2.33 -5.94 12.50
CA SER A 13 3.17 -6.24 13.68
C SER A 13 4.51 -6.88 13.33
N CYS A 14 4.77 -7.20 12.06
CA CYS A 14 5.95 -7.97 11.66
C CYS A 14 6.81 -7.21 10.63
N PRO A 15 8.06 -6.83 10.96
CA PRO A 15 8.94 -6.08 10.05
C PRO A 15 9.30 -6.87 8.78
N SER A 16 9.17 -8.19 8.82
CA SER A 16 9.36 -9.10 7.68
C SER A 16 8.38 -8.87 6.53
N CYS A 17 7.22 -8.28 6.82
CA CYS A 17 6.10 -8.17 5.88
C CYS A 17 6.15 -6.89 5.03
N VAL A 18 6.81 -5.87 5.56
CA VAL A 18 7.01 -4.54 4.96
C VAL A 18 7.55 -4.62 3.53
N PRO A 19 8.73 -5.24 3.28
CA PRO A 19 9.30 -5.27 1.94
C PRO A 19 8.44 -6.08 0.96
N LYS A 20 7.63 -7.02 1.46
CA LYS A 20 6.73 -7.84 0.63
C LYS A 20 5.56 -7.00 0.10
N ILE A 21 4.97 -6.19 0.97
CA ILE A 21 3.88 -5.26 0.62
C ILE A 21 4.39 -4.16 -0.31
N GLU A 22 5.53 -3.52 0.01
CA GLU A 22 6.12 -2.48 -0.85
C GLU A 22 6.41 -2.99 -2.26
N LYS A 23 6.94 -4.21 -2.36
CA LYS A 23 7.23 -4.83 -3.65
C LYS A 23 5.96 -5.19 -4.43
N ALA A 24 4.91 -5.65 -3.76
CA ALA A 24 3.62 -5.91 -4.40
C ALA A 24 2.98 -4.61 -4.94
N LEU A 25 3.01 -3.53 -4.15
CA LEU A 25 2.50 -2.23 -4.55
C LEU A 25 3.30 -1.63 -5.71
N ARG A 26 4.64 -1.66 -5.65
CA ARG A 26 5.51 -1.22 -6.75
C ARG A 26 5.36 -2.05 -8.03
N GLY A 27 4.82 -3.25 -7.93
CA GLY A 27 4.51 -4.10 -9.08
C GLY A 27 3.25 -3.69 -9.82
N LEU A 28 2.41 -2.81 -9.25
CA LEU A 28 1.18 -2.36 -9.89
C LEU A 28 1.46 -1.29 -10.97
N PRO A 29 0.72 -1.34 -12.09
CA PRO A 29 0.83 -0.33 -13.13
C PRO A 29 0.40 1.04 -12.63
N GLY A 30 1.24 2.05 -12.84
CA GLY A 30 0.99 3.42 -12.39
C GLY A 30 1.51 3.73 -10.99
N VAL A 31 2.07 2.78 -10.24
CA VAL A 31 2.73 3.06 -8.96
C VAL A 31 4.15 3.57 -9.20
N GLU A 32 4.42 4.82 -8.83
CA GLU A 32 5.77 5.40 -8.87
C GLU A 32 6.52 5.15 -7.57
N LYS A 33 5.82 5.24 -6.43
CA LYS A 33 6.44 5.13 -5.12
C LYS A 33 5.54 4.38 -4.14
N ALA A 34 6.15 3.58 -3.28
CA ALA A 34 5.49 2.96 -2.14
C ALA A 34 6.47 2.98 -0.98
N GLU A 35 5.99 3.43 0.18
CA GLU A 35 6.71 3.48 1.45
C GLU A 35 5.81 2.89 2.55
N VAL A 36 6.29 1.85 3.23
CA VAL A 36 5.54 1.21 4.33
C VAL A 36 6.24 1.45 5.66
N ARG A 37 5.50 2.03 6.62
CA ARG A 37 5.94 2.32 7.99
C ARG A 37 5.22 1.41 8.98
N PHE A 38 5.81 0.25 9.27
CA PHE A 38 5.27 -0.68 10.27
C PHE A 38 5.19 -0.09 11.68
N ASN A 39 6.13 0.79 12.06
CA ASN A 39 6.17 1.40 13.39
C ASN A 39 4.89 2.21 13.72
N THR A 40 4.19 2.69 12.71
CA THR A 40 2.91 3.41 12.85
C THR A 40 1.75 2.74 12.11
N GLY A 41 2.00 1.58 11.46
CA GLY A 41 1.04 0.90 10.58
C GLY A 41 0.66 1.70 9.32
N ARG A 42 1.42 2.73 8.96
CA ARG A 42 1.10 3.65 7.85
C ARG A 42 1.75 3.20 6.55
N ILE A 43 0.99 3.20 5.47
CA ILE A 43 1.43 2.82 4.13
C ILE A 43 1.16 4.00 3.21
N GLU A 44 2.18 4.56 2.59
CA GLU A 44 2.08 5.68 1.66
C GLU A 44 2.41 5.20 0.26
N VAL A 45 1.49 5.41 -0.69
CA VAL A 45 1.64 4.97 -2.07
C VAL A 45 1.39 6.14 -3.00
N GLU A 46 2.33 6.45 -3.86
CA GLU A 46 2.21 7.41 -4.95
C GLU A 46 1.94 6.63 -6.22
N HIS A 47 0.73 6.79 -6.75
CA HIS A 47 0.24 6.02 -7.89
C HIS A 47 -0.64 6.86 -8.79
N ASP A 48 -0.81 6.45 -10.04
CA ASP A 48 -1.77 7.07 -10.94
C ASP A 48 -3.16 6.45 -10.71
N PRO A 49 -4.15 7.20 -10.18
CA PRO A 49 -5.49 6.68 -9.92
C PRO A 49 -6.23 6.29 -11.20
N ALA A 50 -5.79 6.73 -12.38
CA ALA A 50 -6.35 6.25 -13.64
C ALA A 50 -5.89 4.81 -13.99
N GLN A 51 -4.82 4.32 -13.36
CA GLN A 51 -4.28 2.96 -13.59
C GLN A 51 -4.45 2.03 -12.38
N SER A 52 -4.32 2.55 -11.16
CA SER A 52 -4.39 1.77 -9.92
C SER A 52 -5.18 2.50 -8.85
N ASP A 53 -6.49 2.31 -8.77
CA ASP A 53 -7.28 2.91 -7.69
C ASP A 53 -6.93 2.36 -6.29
N VAL A 54 -7.42 3.05 -5.25
CA VAL A 54 -7.26 2.65 -3.85
C VAL A 54 -7.68 1.19 -3.60
N GLU A 55 -8.78 0.73 -4.22
CA GLU A 55 -9.20 -0.67 -4.15
C GLU A 55 -8.16 -1.62 -4.75
N ALA A 56 -7.53 -1.27 -5.87
CA ALA A 56 -6.49 -2.08 -6.49
C ALA A 56 -5.27 -2.23 -5.56
N LEU A 57 -4.89 -1.15 -4.87
CA LEU A 57 -3.83 -1.20 -3.86
C LEU A 57 -4.20 -2.13 -2.71
N VAL A 58 -5.42 -2.03 -2.19
CA VAL A 58 -5.92 -2.90 -1.10
C VAL A 58 -5.96 -4.36 -1.54
N GLN A 59 -6.39 -4.64 -2.78
CA GLN A 59 -6.42 -5.98 -3.35
C GLN A 59 -5.01 -6.56 -3.51
N ALA A 60 -4.03 -5.75 -3.96
CA ALA A 60 -2.65 -6.19 -4.04
C ALA A 60 -2.08 -6.56 -2.67
N ILE A 61 -2.39 -5.78 -1.64
CA ILE A 61 -1.99 -6.08 -0.26
C ILE A 61 -2.69 -7.36 0.24
N ARG A 62 -3.99 -7.52 -0.02
CA ARG A 62 -4.75 -8.75 0.28
C ARG A 62 -4.15 -9.98 -0.41
N GLY A 63 -3.69 -9.86 -1.65
CA GLY A 63 -3.00 -10.93 -2.38
C GLY A 63 -1.70 -11.39 -1.70
N THR A 64 -1.09 -10.55 -0.87
CA THR A 64 0.09 -10.92 -0.07
C THR A 64 -0.25 -11.59 1.28
N GLY A 65 -1.54 -11.65 1.64
CA GLY A 65 -2.04 -12.22 2.89
C GLY A 65 -2.26 -11.20 4.02
N TYR A 66 -2.27 -9.91 3.71
CA TYR A 66 -2.50 -8.83 4.70
C TYR A 66 -3.73 -8.01 4.35
N GLU A 67 -4.44 -7.50 5.35
CA GLU A 67 -5.46 -6.47 5.13
C GLU A 67 -4.88 -5.08 5.34
N ALA A 68 -5.20 -4.17 4.43
CA ALA A 68 -5.01 -2.75 4.59
C ALA A 68 -6.31 -2.02 4.25
N ARG A 69 -6.53 -0.88 4.88
CA ARG A 69 -7.70 -0.02 4.66
C ARG A 69 -7.25 1.39 4.34
N PRO A 70 -7.94 2.11 3.44
CA PRO A 70 -7.70 3.54 3.27
C PRO A 70 -7.97 4.28 4.57
N SER A 71 -7.00 5.09 4.98
CA SER A 71 -7.10 5.92 6.18
C SER A 71 -7.03 7.37 5.73
N ALA A 72 -8.17 8.06 5.77
CA ALA A 72 -8.22 9.51 5.69
C ALA A 72 -7.80 10.05 7.07
N PHE A 73 -6.53 10.42 7.22
CA PHE A 73 -6.13 11.32 8.29
C PHE A 73 -6.19 12.75 7.77
#